data_AF-A0A7X5DIA7-F1
#
_entry.id   AF-A0A7X5DIA7-F1
#
_cell.length_a   1.000
_cell.length_b   1.000
_cell.length_c   1.000
_cell.angle_alpha   90.00
_cell.angle_beta   90.00
_cell.angle_gamma   90.00
#
_symmetry.space_group_name_H-M   'P 1'
#
loop_
_entity.id
_entity.type
_entity.pdbx_description
1 polymer ?
#
loop_
_entity_poly.entity_id
_entity_poly.type
_entity_poly.pdbx_seq_one_letter_code
_entity_poly.pdbx_strand_id
1 'polypeptide(L)'
;MGNCENGEGSRAAEGSDSVMRRGGEQSAIGLRTKLIGLLTAVLVVISAVFLVFTYDDQARRAETDLLEKSRVLVTEMDAVWDFISLNQSVINYTAAGDYDYKGLHCAIAGKSVAALFSEKSDYSIRFTNLNPRNIYNTPDAYEAAAIEGFLAEGGPDEAWGFETEEDQQVFRYVRAMDVSEDCIECHGEPAGEIDATGYPKEGWKAGDVAGAVSVVVPADTALSNMRDAVVANMLFFLAVVASMALIIYIVISRLITEPLTALRSSFSRVAGGDAGAAAAAGCPPTLSGLPGEGALARADRGVLYSSREVDGLIEQYHSMARRLEELYGSLESQVAERTDQLSRANAELERQRRRMEEINERLARDNQYKSDFLAIVSHELRTPLTSILAFADLLAASIDPDNAEAARQLEEIDKNGAILLEMVDNVLECARIQAGSETL
;
A
#
# COMPACT_ATOMS: atom_id res chain seq x y z
N MET A 1 49.75 -79.96 8.38
CA MET A 1 50.48 -80.59 7.24
C MET A 1 50.92 -79.47 6.32
N GLY A 2 52.24 -79.32 6.09
CA GLY A 2 52.89 -78.24 5.29
C GLY A 2 52.71 -76.81 5.85
N ASN A 3 53.72 -76.02 6.25
CA ASN A 3 55.19 -76.12 6.24
C ASN A 3 55.91 -76.15 4.89
N CYS A 4 57.04 -75.39 4.85
CA CYS A 4 58.03 -75.23 3.77
C CYS A 4 57.53 -74.48 2.51
N GLU A 5 58.29 -73.62 1.83
CA GLU A 5 59.65 -73.04 2.00
C GLU A 5 59.67 -71.72 1.16
N ASN A 6 60.61 -70.76 1.23
CA ASN A 6 61.92 -70.67 1.90
C ASN A 6 62.23 -69.19 2.29
N GLY A 7 63.45 -68.86 2.74
CA GLY A 7 63.91 -67.48 2.97
C GLY A 7 65.30 -67.14 2.40
N GLU A 8 65.64 -65.85 2.44
CA GLU A 8 66.97 -65.21 2.32
C GLU A 8 67.74 -65.16 0.98
N GLY A 9 67.91 -63.93 0.48
CA GLY A 9 69.25 -63.41 0.19
C GLY A 9 69.63 -63.02 -1.25
N SER A 10 69.59 -61.72 -1.59
CA SER A 10 70.80 -60.95 -1.95
C SER A 10 70.52 -59.49 -2.36
N ARG A 11 71.48 -58.64 -2.02
CA ARG A 11 71.66 -57.18 -2.18
C ARG A 11 71.21 -56.47 -3.47
N ALA A 12 70.67 -55.27 -3.23
CA ALA A 12 71.01 -53.97 -3.83
C ALA A 12 70.69 -53.65 -5.31
N ALA A 13 69.75 -52.71 -5.49
CA ALA A 13 69.81 -51.65 -6.50
C ALA A 13 69.05 -50.41 -5.99
N GLU A 14 69.56 -49.21 -6.26
CA GLU A 14 68.92 -47.92 -5.91
C GLU A 14 67.72 -47.63 -6.84
N GLY A 15 66.71 -46.89 -6.36
CA GLY A 15 65.48 -46.68 -7.16
C GLY A 15 64.45 -45.70 -6.60
N SER A 16 64.82 -44.41 -6.56
CA SER A 16 63.93 -43.22 -6.64
C SER A 16 62.67 -43.09 -5.76
N ASP A 17 62.69 -42.03 -4.94
CA ASP A 17 61.53 -41.28 -4.45
C ASP A 17 60.32 -41.23 -5.40
N SER A 18 59.12 -41.50 -4.87
CA SER A 18 57.86 -40.96 -5.39
C SER A 18 56.70 -41.01 -4.38
N VAL A 19 56.95 -40.59 -3.13
CA VAL A 19 55.88 -40.35 -2.15
C VAL A 19 55.57 -38.84 -2.08
N MET A 20 54.28 -38.51 -2.05
CA MET A 20 53.69 -37.15 -2.09
C MET A 20 53.83 -36.36 -3.40
N ARG A 21 52.68 -36.11 -4.06
CA ARG A 21 52.06 -34.77 -4.07
C ARG A 21 50.63 -34.82 -4.65
N ARG A 22 49.66 -35.25 -3.83
CA ARG A 22 48.29 -34.72 -3.94
C ARG A 22 48.25 -33.37 -3.25
N GLY A 23 48.79 -32.35 -3.93
CA GLY A 23 48.59 -30.96 -3.52
C GLY A 23 47.16 -30.56 -3.85
N GLY A 24 46.28 -30.57 -2.85
CA GLY A 24 44.97 -29.95 -3.00
C GLY A 24 45.16 -28.44 -3.12
N GLU A 25 44.67 -27.85 -4.20
CA GLU A 25 44.57 -26.39 -4.35
C GLU A 25 43.54 -25.83 -3.36
N GLN A 26 43.94 -25.71 -2.10
CA GLN A 26 43.26 -24.81 -1.18
C GLN A 26 43.53 -23.39 -1.67
N SER A 27 42.55 -22.84 -2.41
CA SER A 27 42.53 -21.42 -2.76
C SER A 27 42.73 -20.59 -1.49
N ALA A 28 43.93 -20.02 -1.36
CA ALA A 28 44.37 -19.31 -0.16
C ALA A 28 43.77 -17.90 -0.15
N ILE A 29 42.43 -17.82 -0.03
CA ILE A 29 41.67 -16.57 0.06
C ILE A 29 42.32 -15.68 1.12
N GLY A 30 42.83 -14.53 0.68
CA GLY A 30 43.57 -13.61 1.53
C GLY A 30 42.74 -13.12 2.72
N LEU A 31 43.41 -12.84 3.85
CA LEU A 31 42.76 -12.44 5.11
C LEU A 31 41.77 -11.28 4.91
N ARG A 32 42.09 -10.31 4.05
CA ARG A 32 41.21 -9.19 3.69
C ARG A 32 39.89 -9.66 3.08
N THR A 33 39.93 -10.57 2.11
CA THR A 33 38.74 -11.10 1.43
C THR A 33 37.87 -11.93 2.39
N LYS A 34 38.47 -12.68 3.32
CA LYS A 34 37.73 -13.39 4.39
C LYS A 34 37.03 -12.43 5.34
N LEU A 35 37.72 -11.36 5.78
CA LEU A 35 37.14 -10.34 6.66
C LEU A 35 36.03 -9.55 5.97
N ILE A 36 36.21 -9.16 4.70
CA ILE A 36 35.18 -8.49 3.91
C ILE A 36 33.96 -9.40 3.75
N GLY A 37 34.14 -10.66 3.33
CA GLY A 37 33.03 -11.61 3.17
C GLY A 37 32.24 -11.86 4.46
N LEU A 38 32.94 -11.98 5.60
CA LEU A 38 32.29 -12.11 6.91
C LEU A 38 31.53 -10.84 7.31
N LEU A 39 32.11 -9.65 7.09
CA LEU A 39 31.46 -8.38 7.41
C LEU A 39 30.24 -8.13 6.52
N THR A 40 30.31 -8.46 5.22
CA THR A 40 29.16 -8.42 4.31
C THR A 40 28.06 -9.41 4.73
N ALA A 41 28.41 -10.63 5.15
CA ALA A 41 27.42 -11.59 5.63
C ALA A 41 26.71 -11.11 6.90
N VAL A 42 27.46 -10.57 7.87
CA VAL A 42 26.89 -9.96 9.09
C VAL A 42 26.01 -8.75 8.74
N LEU A 43 26.43 -7.89 7.82
CA LEU A 43 25.64 -6.75 7.35
C LEU A 43 24.30 -7.19 6.77
N VAL A 44 24.29 -8.18 5.87
CA VAL A 44 23.06 -8.70 5.25
C VAL A 44 22.09 -9.26 6.30
N VAL A 45 22.60 -10.01 7.29
CA VAL A 45 21.76 -10.55 8.37
C VAL A 45 21.15 -9.43 9.22
N ILE A 46 21.95 -8.44 9.64
CA ILE A 46 21.45 -7.31 10.45
C ILE A 46 20.45 -6.48 9.65
N SER A 47 20.72 -6.19 8.37
CA SER A 47 19.80 -5.48 7.48
C SER A 47 18.48 -6.22 7.27
N ALA A 48 18.50 -7.55 7.17
CA ALA A 48 17.27 -8.35 7.07
C ALA A 48 16.44 -8.30 8.37
N VAL A 49 17.08 -8.42 9.54
CA VAL A 49 16.42 -8.28 10.85
C VAL A 49 15.84 -6.87 11.03
N PHE A 50 16.58 -5.83 10.65
CA PHE A 50 16.11 -4.45 10.71
C PHE A 50 14.93 -4.20 9.77
N LEU A 51 14.95 -4.77 8.55
CA LEU A 51 13.84 -4.66 7.60
C LEU A 51 12.55 -5.30 8.14
N VAL A 52 12.63 -6.50 8.71
CA VAL A 52 11.46 -7.16 9.33
C VAL A 52 10.94 -6.35 10.51
N PHE A 53 11.84 -5.88 11.39
CA PHE A 53 11.47 -5.06 12.54
C PHE A 53 10.81 -3.73 12.14
N THR A 54 11.38 -2.98 11.18
CA THR A 54 10.79 -1.71 10.75
C THR A 54 9.49 -1.92 9.96
N TYR A 55 9.32 -3.02 9.24
CA TYR A 55 8.06 -3.32 8.58
C TYR A 55 6.94 -3.58 9.59
N ASP A 56 7.20 -4.42 10.60
CA ASP A 56 6.26 -4.78 11.67
C ASP A 56 5.95 -3.61 12.63
N ASP A 57 6.92 -2.73 12.90
CA ASP A 57 6.69 -1.46 13.63
C ASP A 57 5.83 -0.49 12.83
N GLN A 58 6.10 -0.30 11.52
CA GLN A 58 5.34 0.65 10.70
C GLN A 58 3.94 0.14 10.36
N ALA A 59 3.74 -1.17 10.16
CA ALA A 59 2.43 -1.77 9.95
C ALA A 59 1.51 -1.57 11.15
N ARG A 60 1.99 -1.86 12.37
CA ARG A 60 1.20 -1.67 13.60
C ARG A 60 0.88 -0.20 13.87
N ARG A 61 1.77 0.73 13.51
CA ARG A 61 1.47 2.18 13.57
C ARG A 61 0.37 2.57 12.59
N ALA A 62 0.41 2.09 11.35
CA ALA A 62 -0.60 2.38 10.33
C ALA A 62 -1.98 1.85 10.76
N GLU A 63 -2.05 0.62 11.26
CA GLU A 63 -3.27 0.04 11.82
C GLU A 63 -3.81 0.85 13.02
N THR A 64 -2.94 1.22 13.97
CA THR A 64 -3.34 1.99 15.16
C THR A 64 -3.86 3.38 14.79
N ASP A 65 -3.22 4.07 13.86
CA ASP A 65 -3.63 5.41 13.38
C ASP A 65 -5.00 5.36 12.67
N LEU A 66 -5.26 4.32 11.87
CA LEU A 66 -6.56 4.09 11.23
C LEU A 66 -7.65 3.73 12.25
N LEU A 67 -7.33 2.89 13.23
CA LEU A 67 -8.23 2.48 14.31
C LEU A 67 -8.63 3.66 15.21
N GLU A 68 -7.67 4.47 15.66
CA GLU A 68 -7.93 5.65 16.50
C GLU A 68 -8.80 6.68 15.77
N LYS A 69 -8.53 6.93 14.48
CA LYS A 69 -9.39 7.81 13.65
C LYS A 69 -10.80 7.26 13.49
N SER A 70 -10.94 5.96 13.23
CA SER A 70 -12.25 5.32 13.06
C SER A 70 -13.08 5.36 14.33
N ARG A 71 -12.46 5.11 15.50
CA ARG A 71 -13.11 5.27 16.82
C ARG A 71 -13.60 6.69 17.06
N VAL A 72 -12.81 7.70 16.72
CA VAL A 72 -13.21 9.12 16.88
C VAL A 72 -14.42 9.44 15.99
N LEU A 73 -14.42 8.98 14.73
CA LEU A 73 -15.56 9.18 13.83
C LEU A 73 -16.83 8.50 14.32
N VAL A 74 -16.75 7.25 14.78
CA VAL A 74 -17.93 6.57 15.37
C VAL A 74 -18.39 7.28 16.64
N THR A 75 -17.47 7.69 17.53
CA THR A 75 -17.83 8.45 18.74
C THR A 75 -18.51 9.79 18.41
N GLU A 76 -18.15 10.45 17.31
CA GLU A 76 -18.82 11.65 16.82
C GLU A 76 -20.23 11.35 16.28
N MET A 77 -20.40 10.23 15.56
CA MET A 77 -21.72 9.77 15.10
C MET A 77 -22.64 9.37 16.27
N ASP A 78 -22.11 8.64 17.26
CA ASP A 78 -22.82 8.27 18.48
C ASP A 78 -23.30 9.53 19.22
N ALA A 79 -22.43 10.54 19.38
CA ALA A 79 -22.79 11.81 20.01
C ALA A 79 -23.88 12.59 19.23
N VAL A 80 -23.90 12.52 17.89
CA VAL A 80 -24.98 13.08 17.06
C VAL A 80 -26.29 12.31 17.26
N TRP A 81 -26.21 10.97 17.33
CA TRP A 81 -27.36 10.10 17.54
C TRP A 81 -28.00 10.34 18.91
N ASP A 82 -27.19 10.30 19.98
CA ASP A 82 -27.57 10.58 21.36
C ASP A 82 -28.17 11.98 21.51
N PHE A 83 -27.56 13.01 20.90
CA PHE A 83 -28.09 14.36 20.96
C PHE A 83 -29.51 14.44 20.39
N ILE A 84 -29.79 13.77 19.27
CA ILE A 84 -31.13 13.76 18.67
C ILE A 84 -32.10 12.89 19.48
N SER A 85 -31.62 11.80 20.07
CA SER A 85 -32.37 10.90 20.94
C SER A 85 -32.86 11.62 22.21
N LEU A 86 -31.94 12.21 22.98
CA LEU A 86 -32.22 12.97 24.20
C LEU A 86 -33.17 14.16 23.99
N ASN A 87 -33.25 14.69 22.77
CA ASN A 87 -34.12 15.81 22.41
C ASN A 87 -35.43 15.38 21.73
N GLN A 88 -35.75 14.09 21.56
CA GLN A 88 -37.01 13.67 20.91
C GLN A 88 -38.26 14.24 21.61
N SER A 89 -38.25 14.31 22.94
CA SER A 89 -39.33 14.92 23.72
C SER A 89 -39.49 16.43 23.50
N VAL A 90 -38.42 17.14 23.11
CA VAL A 90 -38.45 18.58 22.79
C VAL A 90 -38.81 18.80 21.32
N ILE A 91 -38.44 17.87 20.43
CA ILE A 91 -38.70 17.93 18.99
C ILE A 91 -40.17 17.61 18.68
N ASN A 92 -40.70 16.53 19.25
CA ASN A 92 -41.99 15.95 18.87
C ASN A 92 -43.16 16.30 19.82
N TYR A 93 -42.98 17.22 20.78
CA TYR A 93 -44.08 17.68 21.64
C TYR A 93 -44.24 19.19 21.60
N THR A 94 -45.50 19.64 21.57
CA THR A 94 -45.83 21.07 21.61
C THR A 94 -45.68 21.65 23.02
N ALA A 95 -45.70 22.98 23.14
CA ALA A 95 -45.72 23.66 24.44
C ALA A 95 -46.97 23.35 25.29
N ALA A 96 -48.00 22.71 24.72
CA ALA A 96 -49.18 22.21 25.43
C ALA A 96 -49.02 20.77 25.94
N GLY A 97 -47.98 20.05 25.51
CA GLY A 97 -47.74 18.63 25.83
C GLY A 97 -48.34 17.64 24.81
N ASP A 98 -48.94 18.13 23.72
CA ASP A 98 -49.46 17.28 22.66
C ASP A 98 -48.33 16.73 21.77
N TYR A 99 -48.39 15.44 21.42
CA TYR A 99 -47.44 14.80 20.50
C TYR A 99 -47.71 15.21 19.04
N ASP A 100 -46.64 15.56 18.33
CA ASP A 100 -46.64 16.18 16.99
C ASP A 100 -45.31 15.84 16.29
N TYR A 101 -45.26 14.66 15.65
CA TYR A 101 -44.06 14.12 15.03
C TYR A 101 -43.52 15.01 13.89
N LYS A 102 -42.26 15.44 14.02
CA LYS A 102 -41.62 16.40 13.10
C LYS A 102 -40.82 15.79 11.96
N GLY A 103 -40.81 14.46 11.82
CA GLY A 103 -39.99 13.79 10.81
C GLY A 103 -38.49 13.90 11.07
N LEU A 104 -38.07 14.10 12.33
CA LEU A 104 -36.67 14.19 12.72
C LEU A 104 -36.40 13.33 13.97
N HIS A 105 -35.91 12.12 13.73
CA HIS A 105 -35.48 11.18 14.77
C HIS A 105 -34.02 10.73 14.55
N CYS A 106 -33.46 10.02 15.53
CA CYS A 106 -32.05 9.66 15.60
C CYS A 106 -31.53 8.98 14.32
N ALA A 107 -32.26 8.00 13.78
CA ALA A 107 -31.86 7.31 12.56
C ALA A 107 -31.85 8.20 11.30
N ILE A 108 -32.80 9.14 11.15
CA ILE A 108 -32.76 10.12 10.05
C ILE A 108 -31.53 11.02 10.19
N ALA A 109 -31.34 11.59 11.38
CA ALA A 109 -30.28 12.55 11.62
C ALA A 109 -28.88 11.92 11.49
N GLY A 110 -28.63 10.80 12.17
CA GLY A 110 -27.36 10.07 12.10
C GLY A 110 -27.00 9.64 10.68
N LYS A 111 -27.95 9.02 9.96
CA LYS A 111 -27.72 8.59 8.55
C LYS A 111 -27.53 9.76 7.60
N SER A 112 -28.26 10.86 7.79
CA SER A 112 -28.09 12.07 6.97
C SER A 112 -26.73 12.72 7.20
N VAL A 113 -26.26 12.78 8.45
CA VAL A 113 -24.92 13.30 8.78
C VAL A 113 -23.82 12.38 8.25
N ALA A 114 -23.95 11.06 8.41
CA ALA A 114 -23.02 10.08 7.86
C ALA A 114 -22.95 10.13 6.32
N ALA A 115 -24.09 10.29 5.63
CA ALA A 115 -24.11 10.46 4.18
C ALA A 115 -23.43 11.77 3.74
N LEU A 116 -23.71 12.89 4.42
CA LEU A 116 -23.07 14.20 4.14
C LEU A 116 -21.57 14.23 4.48
N PHE A 117 -21.12 13.40 5.42
CA PHE A 117 -19.71 13.19 5.74
C PHE A 117 -19.02 12.34 4.67
N SER A 118 -19.69 11.27 4.22
CA SER A 118 -19.20 10.36 3.17
C SER A 118 -19.17 11.01 1.78
N GLU A 119 -20.04 12.00 1.52
CA GLU A 119 -19.97 12.86 0.31
C GLU A 119 -18.71 13.76 0.29
N LYS A 120 -18.20 14.14 1.46
CA LYS A 120 -17.14 15.17 1.61
C LYS A 120 -15.78 14.61 2.00
N SER A 121 -15.67 13.30 2.13
CA SER A 121 -14.46 12.58 2.49
C SER A 121 -14.39 11.28 1.68
N ASP A 122 -13.25 10.59 1.74
CA ASP A 122 -13.12 9.27 1.13
C ASP A 122 -13.53 8.14 2.08
N TYR A 123 -14.13 8.48 3.23
CA TYR A 123 -14.61 7.55 4.25
C TYR A 123 -16.07 7.22 3.97
N SER A 124 -16.48 5.97 4.15
CA SER A 124 -17.90 5.58 4.17
C SER A 124 -18.33 5.32 5.60
N ILE A 125 -19.46 5.88 6.04
CA ILE A 125 -20.09 5.60 7.33
C ILE A 125 -21.50 5.07 7.09
N ARG A 126 -21.79 3.88 7.63
CA ARG A 126 -23.10 3.22 7.52
C ARG A 126 -23.59 2.75 8.89
N PHE A 127 -24.90 2.70 9.06
CA PHE A 127 -25.56 2.10 10.23
C PHE A 127 -26.27 0.85 9.75
N THR A 128 -25.96 -0.31 10.32
CA THR A 128 -26.49 -1.61 9.85
C THR A 128 -27.04 -2.47 10.98
N ASN A 129 -27.99 -3.34 10.64
CA ASN A 129 -28.70 -4.20 11.60
C ASN A 129 -29.16 -5.46 10.86
N LEU A 130 -29.03 -6.64 11.49
CA LEU A 130 -29.40 -7.95 10.92
C LEU A 130 -30.89 -8.04 10.49
N ASN A 131 -31.79 -7.29 11.15
CA ASN A 131 -33.22 -7.22 10.84
C ASN A 131 -33.66 -5.74 10.69
N PRO A 132 -33.26 -5.04 9.62
CA PRO A 132 -33.44 -3.60 9.52
C PRO A 132 -34.83 -3.26 8.97
N ARG A 133 -35.52 -2.27 9.57
CA ARG A 133 -36.79 -1.72 9.05
C ARG A 133 -36.69 -1.21 7.61
N ASN A 134 -35.52 -0.68 7.25
CA ASN A 134 -35.20 -0.20 5.91
C ASN A 134 -34.04 -1.04 5.33
N ILE A 135 -34.29 -1.68 4.18
CA ILE A 135 -33.40 -2.64 3.51
C ILE A 135 -31.99 -2.12 3.20
N TYR A 136 -31.78 -0.79 3.10
CA TYR A 136 -30.47 -0.19 2.84
C TYR A 136 -29.49 -0.29 4.02
N ASN A 137 -30.00 -0.66 5.19
CA ASN A 137 -29.22 -0.93 6.41
C ASN A 137 -28.96 -2.43 6.60
N THR A 138 -29.23 -3.25 5.57
CA THR A 138 -28.83 -4.67 5.59
C THR A 138 -27.31 -4.75 5.61
N PRO A 139 -26.71 -5.43 6.59
CA PRO A 139 -25.27 -5.59 6.68
C PRO A 139 -24.74 -6.46 5.53
N ASP A 140 -23.50 -6.20 5.12
CA ASP A 140 -22.75 -7.16 4.32
C ASP A 140 -22.19 -8.32 5.19
N ALA A 141 -21.40 -9.20 4.58
CA ALA A 141 -20.85 -10.37 5.28
C ALA A 141 -19.86 -10.02 6.40
N TYR A 142 -19.14 -8.90 6.29
CA TYR A 142 -18.19 -8.44 7.30
C TYR A 142 -18.95 -7.83 8.50
N GLU A 143 -19.92 -6.96 8.20
CA GLU A 143 -20.78 -6.31 9.19
C GLU A 143 -21.67 -7.30 9.93
N ALA A 144 -22.24 -8.29 9.23
CA ALA A 144 -23.07 -9.32 9.84
C ALA A 144 -22.26 -10.18 10.82
N ALA A 145 -21.04 -10.61 10.42
CA ALA A 145 -20.15 -11.37 11.30
C ALA A 145 -19.71 -10.56 12.54
N ALA A 146 -19.51 -9.25 12.40
CA ALA A 146 -19.24 -8.36 13.52
C ALA A 146 -20.44 -8.27 14.47
N ILE A 147 -21.66 -8.01 13.96
CA ILE A 147 -22.88 -7.91 14.78
C ILE A 147 -23.19 -9.24 15.47
N GLU A 148 -23.04 -10.39 14.80
CA GLU A 148 -23.16 -11.72 15.42
C GLU A 148 -22.14 -11.93 16.54
N GLY A 149 -20.92 -11.38 16.40
CA GLY A 149 -19.90 -11.37 17.44
C GLY A 149 -20.27 -10.50 18.64
N PHE A 150 -20.89 -9.33 18.41
CA PHE A 150 -21.34 -8.41 19.47
C PHE A 150 -22.52 -8.97 20.27
N LEU A 151 -23.40 -9.74 19.62
CA LEU A 151 -24.54 -10.43 20.25
C LEU A 151 -24.13 -11.66 21.08
N ALA A 152 -22.87 -12.09 21.04
CA ALA A 152 -22.39 -13.21 21.85
C ALA A 152 -22.18 -12.81 23.32
N GLU A 153 -22.46 -13.73 24.25
CA GLU A 153 -22.27 -13.47 25.68
C GLU A 153 -20.80 -13.21 26.02
N GLY A 154 -20.47 -11.97 26.40
CA GLY A 154 -19.09 -11.52 26.61
C GLY A 154 -18.29 -11.30 25.32
N GLY A 155 -18.97 -11.07 24.19
CA GLY A 155 -18.36 -10.64 22.94
C GLY A 155 -17.70 -9.25 23.04
N PRO A 156 -16.89 -8.87 22.03
CA PRO A 156 -16.33 -7.52 21.94
C PRO A 156 -17.41 -6.50 21.57
N ASP A 157 -17.15 -5.22 21.81
CA ASP A 157 -17.96 -4.08 21.37
C ASP A 157 -17.48 -3.46 20.04
N GLU A 158 -16.34 -3.91 19.53
CA GLU A 158 -15.74 -3.45 18.27
C GLU A 158 -15.02 -4.58 17.51
N ALA A 159 -14.95 -4.45 16.19
CA ALA A 159 -14.23 -5.33 15.28
C ALA A 159 -13.57 -4.51 14.18
N TRP A 160 -12.35 -4.87 13.76
CA TRP A 160 -11.65 -4.16 12.69
C TRP A 160 -10.73 -5.09 11.89
N GLY A 161 -10.35 -4.65 10.69
CA GLY A 161 -9.44 -5.38 9.82
C GLY A 161 -9.18 -4.68 8.50
N PHE A 162 -8.22 -5.22 7.74
CA PHE A 162 -7.98 -4.83 6.35
C PHE A 162 -8.69 -5.79 5.41
N GLU A 163 -9.50 -5.26 4.51
CA GLU A 163 -10.23 -5.98 3.47
C GLU A 163 -9.80 -5.45 2.09
N THR A 164 -10.23 -6.10 1.01
CA THR A 164 -10.02 -5.61 -0.36
C THR A 164 -11.36 -5.46 -1.07
N GLU A 165 -11.71 -4.22 -1.41
CA GLU A 165 -12.96 -3.84 -2.07
C GLU A 165 -12.62 -3.17 -3.39
N GLU A 166 -13.20 -3.65 -4.50
CA GLU A 166 -13.03 -3.07 -5.85
C GLU A 166 -11.56 -2.76 -6.25
N ASP A 167 -10.67 -3.71 -6.01
CA ASP A 167 -9.19 -3.63 -6.18
C ASP A 167 -8.45 -2.62 -5.27
N GLN A 168 -9.14 -1.94 -4.35
CA GLN A 168 -8.54 -1.08 -3.32
C GLN A 168 -8.36 -1.80 -1.98
N GLN A 169 -7.30 -1.44 -1.25
CA GLN A 169 -7.14 -1.88 0.15
C GLN A 169 -7.94 -0.93 1.05
N VAL A 170 -8.87 -1.47 1.84
CA VAL A 170 -9.68 -0.71 2.79
C VAL A 170 -9.45 -1.22 4.21
N PHE A 171 -9.49 -0.30 5.17
CA PHE A 171 -9.56 -0.60 6.60
C PHE A 171 -11.01 -0.46 7.04
N ARG A 172 -11.59 -1.54 7.55
CA ARG A 172 -12.96 -1.60 8.05
C ARG A 172 -12.93 -1.59 9.56
N TYR A 173 -13.76 -0.73 10.16
CA TYR A 173 -13.99 -0.62 11.59
C TYR A 173 -15.49 -0.68 11.85
N VAL A 174 -15.92 -1.57 12.72
CA VAL A 174 -17.33 -1.77 13.06
C VAL A 174 -17.46 -1.76 14.58
N ARG A 175 -18.43 -1.02 15.10
CA ARG A 175 -18.72 -0.90 16.54
C ARG A 175 -20.17 -1.26 16.81
N ALA A 176 -20.44 -1.95 17.92
CA ALA A 176 -21.79 -2.18 18.42
C ALA A 176 -22.51 -0.84 18.65
N MET A 177 -23.80 -0.81 18.34
CA MET A 177 -24.69 0.32 18.63
C MET A 177 -25.67 -0.12 19.73
N ASP A 178 -25.47 0.37 20.94
CA ASP A 178 -26.26 -0.02 22.11
C ASP A 178 -27.62 0.70 22.17
N VAL A 179 -28.63 0.01 22.69
CA VAL A 179 -29.97 0.56 22.94
C VAL A 179 -29.95 1.40 24.22
N SER A 180 -30.27 2.69 24.12
CA SER A 180 -30.42 3.59 25.28
C SER A 180 -31.85 3.58 25.85
N GLU A 181 -32.06 4.23 27.00
CA GLU A 181 -33.41 4.40 27.59
C GLU A 181 -34.35 5.25 26.70
N ASP A 182 -33.82 6.08 25.80
CA ASP A 182 -34.63 6.85 24.86
C ASP A 182 -35.04 6.00 23.63
N CYS A 183 -34.22 5.02 23.23
CA CYS A 183 -34.52 4.16 22.09
C CYS A 183 -35.78 3.30 22.27
N ILE A 184 -36.11 2.94 23.52
CA ILE A 184 -37.23 2.04 23.81
C ILE A 184 -38.62 2.68 23.62
N GLU A 185 -38.73 4.01 23.44
CA GLU A 185 -40.01 4.64 23.07
C GLU A 185 -40.52 4.11 21.71
N CYS A 186 -39.61 3.97 20.74
CA CYS A 186 -39.91 3.52 19.37
C CYS A 186 -39.48 2.07 19.07
N HIS A 187 -38.62 1.46 19.89
CA HIS A 187 -38.11 0.10 19.66
C HIS A 187 -38.41 -0.90 20.79
N GLY A 188 -38.99 -0.45 21.91
CA GLY A 188 -39.11 -1.23 23.14
C GLY A 188 -40.22 -2.27 23.17
N GLU A 189 -40.47 -2.86 24.34
CA GLU A 189 -41.59 -3.78 24.56
C GLU A 189 -42.95 -3.03 24.61
N PRO A 190 -44.06 -3.66 24.18
CA PRO A 190 -44.15 -5.00 23.60
C PRO A 190 -43.79 -5.03 22.10
N ALA A 191 -43.02 -6.04 21.70
CA ALA A 191 -42.68 -6.27 20.30
C ALA A 191 -43.94 -6.41 19.42
N GLY A 192 -43.93 -5.80 18.24
CA GLY A 192 -45.05 -5.80 17.29
C GLY A 192 -46.12 -4.72 17.51
N GLU A 193 -46.07 -3.95 18.60
CA GLU A 193 -46.85 -2.71 18.70
C GLU A 193 -46.37 -1.71 17.63
N ILE A 194 -47.28 -0.97 16.99
CA ILE A 194 -46.91 0.03 15.99
C ILE A 194 -46.44 1.31 16.70
N ASP A 195 -45.25 1.78 16.37
CA ASP A 195 -44.67 2.99 16.91
C ASP A 195 -45.13 4.27 16.19
N ALA A 196 -44.64 5.43 16.63
CA ALA A 196 -44.97 6.72 16.04
C ALA A 196 -44.46 6.91 14.60
N THR A 197 -43.54 6.06 14.13
CA THR A 197 -43.07 6.01 12.74
C THR A 197 -43.87 5.03 11.88
N GLY A 198 -44.87 4.34 12.43
CA GLY A 198 -45.71 3.38 11.69
C GLY A 198 -45.10 1.98 11.54
N TYR A 199 -44.01 1.67 12.25
CA TYR A 199 -43.33 0.37 12.18
C TYR A 199 -43.57 -0.45 13.46
N PRO A 200 -43.57 -1.79 13.37
CA PRO A 200 -43.65 -2.64 14.54
C PRO A 200 -42.37 -2.53 15.39
N LYS A 201 -42.53 -2.30 16.70
CA LYS A 201 -41.44 -2.31 17.68
C LYS A 201 -40.73 -3.67 17.72
N GLU A 202 -39.42 -3.63 17.92
CA GLU A 202 -38.55 -4.80 17.98
C GLU A 202 -38.60 -5.53 19.34
N GLY A 203 -38.97 -4.83 20.42
CA GLY A 203 -39.00 -5.38 21.77
C GLY A 203 -37.69 -5.21 22.55
N TRP A 204 -36.83 -4.28 22.15
CA TRP A 204 -35.51 -4.07 22.76
C TRP A 204 -35.60 -3.51 24.19
N LYS A 205 -34.52 -3.72 24.94
CA LYS A 205 -34.28 -3.18 26.28
C LYS A 205 -33.01 -2.35 26.29
N ALA A 206 -32.92 -1.43 27.24
CA ALA A 206 -31.69 -0.65 27.43
C ALA A 206 -30.51 -1.60 27.72
N GLY A 207 -29.44 -1.50 26.94
CA GLY A 207 -28.29 -2.40 26.95
C GLY A 207 -28.37 -3.60 25.98
N ASP A 208 -29.44 -3.76 25.20
CA ASP A 208 -29.43 -4.64 24.03
C ASP A 208 -28.61 -4.01 22.88
N VAL A 209 -28.11 -4.81 21.94
CA VAL A 209 -27.41 -4.31 20.74
C VAL A 209 -28.42 -4.08 19.60
N ALA A 210 -28.59 -2.83 19.19
CA ALA A 210 -29.49 -2.41 18.11
C ALA A 210 -28.94 -2.69 16.70
N GLY A 211 -27.65 -3.00 16.58
CA GLY A 211 -26.94 -3.15 15.32
C GLY A 211 -25.49 -2.68 15.45
N ALA A 212 -24.95 -2.08 14.39
CA ALA A 212 -23.60 -1.54 14.39
C ALA A 212 -23.45 -0.25 13.57
N VAL A 213 -22.45 0.53 13.94
CA VAL A 213 -21.89 1.60 13.10
C VAL A 213 -20.66 1.04 12.37
N SER A 214 -20.69 1.09 11.05
CA SER A 214 -19.66 0.58 10.14
C SER A 214 -18.95 1.75 9.47
N VAL A 215 -17.62 1.76 9.53
CA VAL A 215 -16.74 2.76 8.92
C VAL A 215 -15.76 2.04 7.98
N VAL A 216 -15.70 2.48 6.73
CA VAL A 216 -14.73 2.02 5.73
C VAL A 216 -13.79 3.18 5.40
N VAL A 217 -12.49 2.94 5.52
CA VAL A 217 -11.42 3.93 5.32
C VAL A 217 -10.45 3.43 4.25
N PRO A 218 -10.15 4.20 3.19
CA PRO A 218 -9.15 3.81 2.20
C PRO A 218 -7.76 3.68 2.84
N ALA A 219 -7.19 2.47 2.79
CA ALA A 219 -5.91 2.17 3.41
C ALA A 219 -4.72 2.54 2.51
N ASP A 220 -4.91 2.76 1.20
CA ASP A 220 -3.81 3.01 0.25
C ASP A 220 -2.91 4.19 0.62
N THR A 221 -3.46 5.27 1.17
CA THR A 221 -2.66 6.40 1.68
C THR A 221 -1.85 6.01 2.92
N ALA A 222 -2.41 5.22 3.84
CA ALA A 222 -1.68 4.73 5.00
C ALA A 222 -0.58 3.72 4.61
N LEU A 223 -0.88 2.81 3.69
CA LEU A 223 0.03 1.77 3.20
C LEU A 223 1.16 2.34 2.32
N SER A 224 0.90 3.38 1.53
CA SER A 224 1.95 4.09 0.77
C SER A 224 2.87 4.88 1.71
N ASN A 225 2.32 5.65 2.66
CA ASN A 225 3.11 6.31 3.70
C ASN A 225 3.96 5.32 4.52
N MET A 226 3.41 4.14 4.86
CA MET A 226 4.13 3.05 5.52
C MET A 226 5.31 2.54 4.67
N ARG A 227 5.10 2.32 3.36
CA ARG A 227 6.16 1.90 2.43
C ARG A 227 7.27 2.94 2.34
N ASP A 228 6.93 4.22 2.20
CA ASP A 228 7.90 5.32 2.14
C ASP A 228 8.70 5.45 3.44
N ALA A 229 8.05 5.31 4.60
CA ALA A 229 8.72 5.29 5.90
C ALA A 229 9.68 4.09 6.05
N VAL A 230 9.27 2.88 5.64
CA VAL A 230 10.13 1.68 5.62
C VAL A 230 11.35 1.90 4.71
N VAL A 231 11.17 2.45 3.51
CA VAL A 231 12.26 2.74 2.58
C VAL A 231 13.21 3.80 3.15
N ALA A 232 12.68 4.89 3.72
CA ALA A 232 13.48 5.96 4.32
C ALA A 232 14.32 5.44 5.52
N ASN A 233 13.69 4.68 6.42
CA ASN A 233 14.36 4.05 7.56
C ASN A 233 15.46 3.07 7.10
N MET A 234 15.20 2.27 6.06
CA MET A 234 16.17 1.32 5.52
C MET A 234 17.35 2.03 4.86
N LEU A 235 17.12 3.10 4.09
CA LEU A 235 18.18 3.92 3.49
C LEU A 235 19.04 4.59 4.56
N PHE A 236 18.42 5.16 5.61
CA PHE A 236 19.12 5.73 6.75
C PHE A 236 19.96 4.68 7.48
N PHE A 237 19.39 3.50 7.75
CA PHE A 237 20.09 2.39 8.40
C PHE A 237 21.30 1.93 7.58
N LEU A 238 21.13 1.71 6.27
CA LEU A 238 22.23 1.33 5.37
C LEU A 238 23.32 2.40 5.33
N ALA A 239 22.97 3.69 5.32
CA ALA A 239 23.95 4.79 5.38
C ALA A 239 24.74 4.78 6.70
N VAL A 240 24.06 4.59 7.84
CA VAL A 240 24.70 4.49 9.16
C VAL A 240 25.66 3.30 9.20
N VAL A 241 25.25 2.10 8.79
CA VAL A 241 26.13 0.93 8.86
C VAL A 241 27.27 1.00 7.83
N ALA A 242 27.04 1.55 6.64
CA ALA A 242 28.12 1.82 5.68
C ALA A 242 29.16 2.81 6.25
N SER A 243 28.72 3.87 6.94
CA SER A 243 29.63 4.81 7.61
C SER A 243 30.45 4.13 8.72
N MET A 244 29.82 3.26 9.53
CA MET A 244 30.50 2.53 10.59
C MET A 244 31.50 1.50 10.03
N ALA A 245 31.14 0.79 8.96
CA ALA A 245 32.04 -0.13 8.26
C ALA A 245 33.25 0.60 7.66
N LEU A 246 33.05 1.80 7.08
CA LEU A 246 34.12 2.65 6.56
C LEU A 246 35.07 3.11 7.69
N ILE A 247 34.53 3.54 8.83
CA ILE A 247 35.33 3.93 10.01
C ILE A 247 36.16 2.74 10.51
N ILE A 248 35.54 1.56 10.69
CA ILE A 248 36.22 0.33 11.12
C ILE A 248 37.34 -0.05 10.12
N TYR A 249 37.08 0.04 8.82
CA TYR A 249 38.08 -0.21 7.78
C TYR A 249 39.27 0.76 7.86
N ILE A 250 39.02 2.06 8.05
CA ILE A 250 40.07 3.08 8.21
C ILE A 250 40.91 2.81 9.46
N VAL A 251 40.27 2.46 10.59
CA VAL A 251 40.97 2.12 11.84
C VAL A 251 41.83 0.87 11.68
N ILE A 252 41.30 -0.22 11.12
CA ILE A 252 42.04 -1.47 10.93
C ILE A 252 43.21 -1.27 9.93
N SER A 253 43.02 -0.47 8.87
CA SER A 253 44.09 -0.20 7.91
C SER A 253 45.22 0.65 8.52
N ARG A 254 44.90 1.81 9.10
CA ARG A 254 45.86 2.77 9.65
C ARG A 254 46.50 2.33 10.98
N LEU A 255 45.69 1.89 11.93
CA LEU A 255 46.14 1.67 13.31
C LEU A 255 46.76 0.29 13.52
N ILE A 256 46.37 -0.70 12.72
CA ILE A 256 46.77 -2.10 12.88
C ILE A 256 47.61 -2.58 11.68
N THR A 257 47.08 -2.46 10.45
CA THR A 257 47.67 -3.12 9.29
C THR A 257 48.98 -2.46 8.82
N GLU A 258 49.01 -1.13 8.69
CA GLU A 258 50.21 -0.36 8.31
C GLU A 258 51.40 -0.61 9.28
N PRO A 259 51.27 -0.40 10.62
CA PRO A 259 52.39 -0.60 11.54
C PRO A 259 52.86 -2.05 11.64
N LEU A 260 51.97 -3.05 11.56
CA LEU A 260 52.38 -4.47 11.50
C LEU A 260 53.17 -4.79 10.22
N THR A 261 52.85 -4.14 9.10
CA THR A 261 53.60 -4.30 7.84
C THR A 261 54.99 -3.66 7.94
N ALA A 262 55.10 -2.50 8.61
CA ALA A 262 56.39 -1.84 8.89
C ALA A 262 57.27 -2.61 9.89
N LEU A 263 56.67 -3.28 10.88
CA LEU A 263 57.37 -4.23 11.75
C LEU A 263 57.92 -5.41 10.94
N ARG A 264 57.11 -6.02 10.06
CA ARG A 264 57.53 -7.14 9.21
C ARG A 264 58.73 -6.79 8.32
N SER A 265 58.75 -5.61 7.68
CA SER A 265 59.89 -5.18 6.85
C SER A 265 61.15 -4.84 7.65
N SER A 266 60.99 -4.51 8.93
CA SER A 266 62.12 -4.28 9.85
C SER A 266 62.72 -5.60 10.33
N PHE A 267 61.88 -6.59 10.68
CA PHE A 267 62.36 -7.95 10.95
C PHE A 267 63.01 -8.61 9.72
N SER A 268 62.51 -8.38 8.49
CA SER A 268 63.15 -8.93 7.29
C SER A 268 64.52 -8.31 6.98
N ARG A 269 64.78 -7.07 7.40
CA ARG A 269 66.13 -6.46 7.30
C ARG A 269 67.10 -7.09 8.30
N VAL A 270 66.66 -7.27 9.55
CA VAL A 270 67.46 -7.94 10.60
C VAL A 270 67.74 -9.41 10.24
N ALA A 271 66.78 -10.12 9.64
CA ALA A 271 66.96 -11.50 9.18
C ALA A 271 67.72 -11.61 7.84
N GLY A 272 67.77 -10.53 7.05
CA GLY A 272 68.45 -10.50 5.74
C GLY A 272 69.95 -10.20 5.81
N GLY A 273 70.42 -9.65 6.94
CA GLY A 273 71.84 -9.43 7.23
C GLY A 273 72.44 -8.19 6.56
N ASP A 274 72.59 -7.11 7.33
CA ASP A 274 73.50 -6.00 6.98
C ASP A 274 74.96 -6.48 7.11
N ALA A 275 75.46 -7.14 6.06
CA ALA A 275 76.83 -7.61 5.94
C ALA A 275 77.53 -6.95 4.74
N GLY A 276 78.01 -5.72 4.96
CA GLY A 276 79.11 -5.13 4.20
C GLY A 276 78.74 -4.16 3.07
N ALA A 277 79.10 -2.88 3.24
CA ALA A 277 80.02 -2.16 2.34
C ALA A 277 80.18 -0.68 2.76
N ALA A 278 81.06 -0.42 3.73
CA ALA A 278 81.53 0.93 4.05
C ALA A 278 83.06 0.99 3.97
N ALA A 279 83.61 1.01 2.74
CA ALA A 279 85.01 1.38 2.46
C ALA A 279 85.30 1.50 0.95
N ALA A 280 85.48 2.73 0.45
CA ALA A 280 86.51 3.11 -0.53
C ALA A 280 86.34 4.58 -0.95
N ALA A 281 87.31 5.43 -0.62
CA ALA A 281 87.43 6.77 -1.17
C ALA A 281 88.42 6.76 -2.36
N GLY A 282 88.18 7.57 -3.39
CA GLY A 282 89.10 7.73 -4.51
C GLY A 282 88.52 8.53 -5.69
N CYS A 283 89.16 9.64 -6.05
CA CYS A 283 88.77 10.51 -7.17
C CYS A 283 89.48 10.14 -8.50
N PRO A 284 89.11 10.74 -9.66
CA PRO A 284 89.20 10.11 -11.00
C PRO A 284 90.43 10.57 -11.85
N PRO A 285 90.55 10.26 -13.17
CA PRO A 285 89.88 11.11 -14.20
C PRO A 285 89.51 10.48 -15.60
N THR A 286 88.44 11.04 -16.22
CA THR A 286 88.21 11.43 -17.65
C THR A 286 88.51 10.58 -18.93
N LEU A 287 87.51 10.64 -19.84
CA LEU A 287 87.55 10.91 -21.32
C LEU A 287 87.95 9.85 -22.38
N SER A 288 86.97 9.50 -23.24
CA SER A 288 87.01 9.21 -24.71
C SER A 288 85.64 8.59 -25.11
N GLY A 289 85.10 8.65 -26.33
CA GLY A 289 85.41 9.38 -27.58
C GLY A 289 84.50 8.87 -28.72
N LEU A 290 83.73 9.73 -29.38
CA LEU A 290 83.06 9.47 -30.68
C LEU A 290 84.13 9.57 -31.82
N PRO A 291 84.00 8.94 -33.02
CA PRO A 291 82.84 9.04 -33.92
C PRO A 291 82.58 7.82 -34.86
N GLY A 292 81.74 7.98 -35.91
CA GLY A 292 81.78 7.11 -37.09
C GLY A 292 80.49 7.05 -37.93
N GLU A 293 80.39 7.88 -38.98
CA GLU A 293 79.31 7.84 -39.98
C GLU A 293 79.60 6.86 -41.13
N GLY A 294 78.54 6.38 -41.81
CA GLY A 294 78.54 6.23 -43.28
C GLY A 294 78.60 4.82 -43.90
N ALA A 295 77.47 4.39 -44.49
CA ALA A 295 77.40 3.55 -45.70
C ALA A 295 75.94 3.61 -46.25
N LEU A 296 75.62 4.41 -47.25
CA LEU A 296 75.78 4.17 -48.70
C LEU A 296 75.17 2.86 -49.25
N ALA A 297 74.17 3.04 -50.12
CA ALA A 297 74.07 2.49 -51.48
C ALA A 297 72.94 1.49 -51.82
N ARG A 298 72.01 2.03 -52.62
CA ARG A 298 71.62 1.53 -53.96
C ARG A 298 70.61 0.37 -54.05
N ALA A 299 69.36 0.81 -54.21
CA ALA A 299 68.38 0.38 -55.22
C ALA A 299 67.97 -1.11 -55.34
N ASP A 300 66.70 -1.37 -55.08
CA ASP A 300 65.90 -2.26 -55.93
C ASP A 300 64.69 -1.51 -56.51
N ARG A 301 64.29 -1.87 -57.73
CA ARG A 301 63.29 -1.18 -58.56
C ARG A 301 62.13 -2.13 -58.90
N GLY A 302 61.64 -2.83 -57.89
CA GLY A 302 60.71 -3.97 -58.03
C GLY A 302 59.28 -3.80 -57.48
N VAL A 303 58.91 -2.65 -56.88
CA VAL A 303 57.63 -2.52 -56.13
C VAL A 303 56.87 -1.23 -56.45
N LEU A 304 56.38 -1.07 -57.69
CA LEU A 304 55.58 0.12 -58.09
C LEU A 304 54.25 -0.15 -58.80
N TYR A 305 53.87 -1.42 -59.01
CA TYR A 305 52.54 -1.78 -59.55
C TYR A 305 51.54 -2.32 -58.51
N SER A 306 51.97 -2.59 -57.27
CA SER A 306 51.07 -3.09 -56.20
C SER A 306 50.51 -1.99 -55.28
N SER A 307 51.14 -0.80 -55.22
CA SER A 307 50.71 0.25 -54.28
C SER A 307 49.35 0.85 -54.65
N ARG A 308 49.17 1.33 -55.89
CA ARG A 308 47.98 2.12 -56.28
C ARG A 308 46.65 1.41 -56.13
N GLU A 309 46.61 0.09 -56.34
CA GLU A 309 45.38 -0.71 -56.18
C GLU A 309 45.06 -0.94 -54.70
N VAL A 310 46.09 -1.11 -53.86
CA VAL A 310 45.95 -1.21 -52.40
C VAL A 310 45.58 0.15 -51.78
N ASP A 311 46.22 1.24 -52.23
CA ASP A 311 45.94 2.61 -51.79
C ASP A 311 44.47 2.98 -52.06
N GLY A 312 43.96 2.66 -53.27
CA GLY A 312 42.55 2.88 -53.62
C GLY A 312 41.57 2.04 -52.81
N LEU A 313 41.92 0.78 -52.47
CA LEU A 313 41.10 -0.06 -51.60
C LEU A 313 41.08 0.46 -50.15
N ILE A 314 42.20 0.97 -49.65
CA ILE A 314 42.31 1.60 -48.33
C ILE A 314 41.46 2.88 -48.27
N GLU A 315 41.51 3.74 -49.29
CA GLU A 315 40.64 4.91 -49.37
C GLU A 315 39.15 4.52 -49.39
N GLN A 316 38.78 3.48 -50.13
CA GLN A 316 37.41 2.99 -50.18
C GLN A 316 36.98 2.42 -48.82
N TYR A 317 37.82 1.63 -48.14
CA TYR A 317 37.58 1.13 -46.79
C TYR A 317 37.43 2.27 -45.77
N HIS A 318 38.31 3.27 -45.79
CA HIS A 318 38.20 4.48 -44.96
C HIS A 318 36.96 5.32 -45.28
N SER A 319 36.43 5.29 -46.50
CA SER A 319 35.15 5.94 -46.84
C SER A 319 33.95 5.17 -46.29
N MET A 320 34.02 3.83 -46.29
CA MET A 320 32.95 2.96 -45.80
C MET A 320 32.90 2.94 -44.27
N ALA A 321 34.06 2.91 -43.61
CA ALA A 321 34.17 3.02 -42.14
C ALA A 321 33.58 4.34 -41.62
N ARG A 322 33.95 5.49 -42.23
CA ARG A 322 33.37 6.79 -41.85
C ARG A 322 31.85 6.85 -42.04
N ARG A 323 31.32 6.33 -43.16
CA ARG A 323 29.87 6.22 -43.35
C ARG A 323 29.19 5.32 -42.32
N LEU A 324 29.86 4.26 -41.88
CA LEU A 324 29.35 3.35 -40.86
C LEU A 324 29.32 4.03 -39.48
N GLU A 325 30.36 4.78 -39.12
CA GLU A 325 30.41 5.63 -37.91
C GLU A 325 29.32 6.72 -37.92
N GLU A 326 29.15 7.43 -39.04
CA GLU A 326 28.07 8.43 -39.22
C GLU A 326 26.68 7.81 -39.07
N LEU A 327 26.45 6.62 -39.65
CA LEU A 327 25.17 5.90 -39.55
C LEU A 327 24.91 5.41 -38.13
N TYR A 328 25.89 4.82 -37.44
CA TYR A 328 25.73 4.39 -36.05
C TYR A 328 25.49 5.58 -35.11
N GLY A 329 26.27 6.66 -35.22
CA GLY A 329 26.06 7.85 -34.40
C GLY A 329 24.70 8.53 -34.65
N SER A 330 24.23 8.54 -35.91
CA SER A 330 22.88 9.03 -36.24
C SER A 330 21.77 8.13 -35.67
N LEU A 331 21.95 6.81 -35.72
CA LEU A 331 21.00 5.85 -35.20
C LEU A 331 20.94 5.88 -33.66
N GLU A 332 22.09 5.95 -32.98
CA GLU A 332 22.16 6.12 -31.52
C GLU A 332 21.46 7.40 -31.07
N SER A 333 21.69 8.53 -31.77
CA SER A 333 21.00 9.79 -31.51
C SER A 333 19.48 9.67 -31.68
N GLN A 334 19.01 9.03 -32.75
CA GLN A 334 17.58 8.79 -32.98
C GLN A 334 16.97 7.85 -31.95
N VAL A 335 17.67 6.79 -31.54
CA VAL A 335 17.21 5.86 -30.49
C VAL A 335 17.12 6.57 -29.15
N ALA A 336 18.11 7.40 -28.80
CA ALA A 336 18.08 8.21 -27.59
C ALA A 336 16.90 9.20 -27.58
N GLU A 337 16.69 9.94 -28.68
CA GLU A 337 15.56 10.87 -28.84
C GLU A 337 14.21 10.14 -28.73
N ARG A 338 14.04 9.00 -29.42
CA ARG A 338 12.81 8.20 -29.35
C ARG A 338 12.58 7.60 -27.97
N THR A 339 13.64 7.24 -27.25
CA THR A 339 13.54 6.71 -25.88
C THR A 339 13.09 7.79 -24.89
N ASP A 340 13.63 9.01 -25.00
CA ASP A 340 13.17 10.17 -24.22
C ASP A 340 11.73 10.57 -24.56
N GLN A 341 11.37 10.63 -25.85
CA GLN A 341 9.98 10.88 -26.29
C GLN A 341 9.01 9.83 -25.73
N LEU A 342 9.34 8.54 -25.81
CA LEU A 342 8.50 7.45 -25.30
C LEU A 342 8.41 7.48 -23.76
N SER A 343 9.51 7.76 -23.07
CA SER A 343 9.54 7.92 -21.61
C SER A 343 8.60 9.05 -21.14
N ARG A 344 8.67 10.21 -21.80
CA ARG A 344 7.76 11.35 -21.52
C ARG A 344 6.31 11.02 -21.84
N ALA A 345 6.04 10.35 -22.96
CA ALA A 345 4.70 9.93 -23.35
C ALA A 345 4.10 8.96 -22.33
N ASN A 346 4.86 7.95 -21.89
CA ASN A 346 4.43 7.02 -20.83
C ASN A 346 4.20 7.75 -19.50
N ALA A 347 5.06 8.69 -19.12
CA ALA A 347 4.91 9.47 -17.90
C ALA A 347 3.72 10.46 -17.94
N GLU A 348 3.26 10.88 -19.13
CA GLU A 348 1.99 11.62 -19.29
C GLU A 348 0.80 10.68 -19.26
N LEU A 349 0.86 9.56 -19.99
CA LEU A 349 -0.20 8.55 -20.04
C LEU A 349 -0.53 8.02 -18.63
N GLU A 350 0.49 7.70 -17.82
CA GLU A 350 0.32 7.22 -16.45
C GLU A 350 -0.31 8.29 -15.53
N ARG A 351 -0.01 9.58 -15.75
CA ARG A 351 -0.67 10.70 -15.04
C ARG A 351 -2.12 10.90 -15.47
N GLN A 352 -2.41 10.71 -16.76
CA GLN A 352 -3.78 10.75 -17.27
C GLN A 352 -4.60 9.56 -16.77
N ARG A 353 -4.00 8.36 -16.69
CA ARG A 353 -4.64 7.14 -16.18
C ARG A 353 -5.07 7.32 -14.73
N ARG A 354 -4.15 7.72 -13.85
CA ARG A 354 -4.44 7.99 -12.43
C ARG A 354 -5.53 9.05 -12.23
N ARG A 355 -5.48 10.15 -12.99
CA ARG A 355 -6.54 11.16 -12.93
C ARG A 355 -7.90 10.61 -13.40
N MET A 356 -7.93 9.70 -14.37
CA MET A 356 -9.17 9.08 -14.81
C MET A 356 -9.71 8.09 -13.77
N GLU A 357 -8.81 7.32 -13.13
CA GLU A 357 -9.12 6.45 -11.99
C GLU A 357 -9.71 7.27 -10.83
N GLU A 358 -9.01 8.31 -10.37
CA GLU A 358 -9.47 9.27 -9.34
C GLU A 358 -10.85 9.88 -9.65
N ILE A 359 -11.11 10.25 -10.92
CA ILE A 359 -12.39 10.84 -11.34
C ILE A 359 -13.50 9.78 -11.38
N ASN A 360 -13.23 8.58 -11.87
CA ASN A 360 -14.21 7.49 -11.93
C ASN A 360 -14.61 7.03 -10.53
N GLU A 361 -13.64 6.84 -9.63
CA GLU A 361 -13.89 6.48 -8.23
C GLU A 361 -14.73 7.54 -7.54
N ARG A 362 -14.42 8.83 -7.76
CA ARG A 362 -15.23 9.93 -7.22
C ARG A 362 -16.63 9.94 -7.81
N LEU A 363 -16.79 9.71 -9.11
CA LEU A 363 -18.10 9.66 -9.76
C LEU A 363 -18.94 8.50 -9.24
N ALA A 364 -18.33 7.34 -8.99
CA ALA A 364 -18.97 6.20 -8.33
C ALA A 364 -19.44 6.56 -6.92
N ARG A 365 -18.61 7.24 -6.10
CA ARG A 365 -19.00 7.77 -4.78
C ARG A 365 -20.17 8.76 -4.88
N ASP A 366 -20.09 9.75 -5.76
CA ASP A 366 -21.16 10.75 -5.97
C ASP A 366 -22.49 10.08 -6.41
N ASN A 367 -22.43 9.00 -7.20
CA ASN A 367 -23.60 8.27 -7.69
C ASN A 367 -24.20 7.33 -6.62
N GLN A 368 -23.36 6.64 -5.84
CA GLN A 368 -23.77 5.84 -4.69
C GLN A 368 -24.42 6.73 -3.62
N TYR A 369 -23.81 7.88 -3.29
CA TYR A 369 -24.38 8.86 -2.38
C TYR A 369 -25.77 9.33 -2.82
N LYS A 370 -25.95 9.70 -4.09
CA LYS A 370 -27.28 10.06 -4.63
C LYS A 370 -28.28 8.92 -4.46
N SER A 371 -27.86 7.69 -4.75
CA SER A 371 -28.72 6.51 -4.64
C SER A 371 -29.17 6.25 -3.20
N ASP A 372 -28.26 6.33 -2.23
CA ASP A 372 -28.54 6.12 -0.81
C ASP A 372 -29.33 7.29 -0.20
N PHE A 373 -29.02 8.53 -0.56
CA PHE A 373 -29.78 9.71 -0.13
C PHE A 373 -31.22 9.66 -0.65
N LEU A 374 -31.42 9.38 -1.94
CA LEU A 374 -32.75 9.25 -2.54
C LEU A 374 -33.52 8.08 -1.94
N ALA A 375 -32.84 6.98 -1.60
CA ALA A 375 -33.43 5.84 -0.91
C ALA A 375 -33.91 6.17 0.52
N ILE A 376 -33.13 6.96 1.28
CA ILE A 376 -33.55 7.46 2.59
C ILE A 376 -34.75 8.39 2.42
N VAL A 377 -34.66 9.40 1.56
CA VAL A 377 -35.75 10.36 1.32
C VAL A 377 -37.02 9.67 0.81
N SER A 378 -36.91 8.63 -0.02
CA SER A 378 -38.02 7.77 -0.44
C SER A 378 -38.80 7.21 0.75
N HIS A 379 -38.07 6.58 1.66
CA HIS A 379 -38.61 5.89 2.82
C HIS A 379 -39.28 6.89 3.78
N GLU A 380 -38.59 8.01 4.06
CA GLU A 380 -39.07 9.03 4.99
C GLU A 380 -40.19 9.91 4.42
N LEU A 381 -40.41 9.95 3.09
CA LEU A 381 -41.60 10.56 2.48
C LEU A 381 -42.77 9.58 2.40
N ARG A 382 -42.53 8.29 2.14
CA ARG A 382 -43.57 7.26 2.07
C ARG A 382 -44.28 7.08 3.41
N THR A 383 -43.53 7.07 4.51
CA THR A 383 -44.03 6.88 5.88
C THR A 383 -45.12 7.87 6.29
N PRO A 384 -44.89 9.20 6.35
CA PRO A 384 -45.93 10.16 6.75
C PRO A 384 -47.10 10.20 5.76
N LEU A 385 -46.86 9.95 4.47
CA LEU A 385 -47.92 9.93 3.46
C LEU A 385 -48.83 8.70 3.63
N THR A 386 -48.27 7.55 4.01
CA THR A 386 -49.04 6.34 4.39
C THR A 386 -49.89 6.60 5.64
N SER A 387 -49.34 7.32 6.63
CA SER A 387 -50.10 7.73 7.83
C SER A 387 -51.24 8.69 7.49
N ILE A 388 -51.04 9.65 6.58
CA ILE A 388 -52.11 10.56 6.11
C ILE A 388 -53.26 9.78 5.46
N LEU A 389 -52.94 8.79 4.61
CA LEU A 389 -53.92 7.90 3.99
C LEU A 389 -54.67 7.05 5.03
N ALA A 390 -53.95 6.45 5.99
CA ALA A 390 -54.57 5.67 7.08
C ALA A 390 -55.50 6.52 7.97
N PHE A 391 -55.14 7.78 8.26
CA PHE A 391 -56.03 8.69 8.98
C PHE A 391 -57.22 9.14 8.12
N ALA A 392 -57.05 9.28 6.80
CA ALA A 392 -58.15 9.53 5.88
C ALA A 392 -59.16 8.36 5.89
N ASP A 393 -58.70 7.10 5.78
CA ASP A 393 -59.56 5.92 5.89
C ASP A 393 -60.36 5.88 7.21
N LEU A 394 -59.70 6.16 8.34
CA LEU A 394 -60.35 6.19 9.65
C LEU A 394 -61.37 7.33 9.80
N LEU A 395 -61.10 8.49 9.19
CA LEU A 395 -62.04 9.61 9.12
C LEU A 395 -63.23 9.30 8.21
N ALA A 396 -63.01 8.65 7.06
CA ALA A 396 -64.07 8.21 6.16
C ALA A 396 -65.02 7.20 6.86
N ALA A 397 -64.49 6.32 7.70
CA ALA A 397 -65.27 5.37 8.49
C ALA A 397 -66.07 6.00 9.67
N SER A 398 -65.77 7.24 10.04
CA SER A 398 -66.37 7.92 11.22
C SER A 398 -67.22 9.16 10.88
N ILE A 399 -67.31 9.52 9.59
CA ILE A 399 -68.18 10.61 9.11
C ILE A 399 -69.66 10.18 9.03
N ASP A 400 -70.53 11.14 9.34
CA ASP A 400 -71.97 11.03 9.10
C ASP A 400 -72.26 10.91 7.59
N PRO A 401 -72.87 9.83 7.10
CA PRO A 401 -73.12 9.61 5.67
C PRO A 401 -74.03 10.67 5.01
N ASP A 402 -74.78 11.46 5.79
CA ASP A 402 -75.55 12.59 5.24
C ASP A 402 -74.68 13.84 4.94
N ASN A 403 -73.41 13.87 5.40
CA ASN A 403 -72.47 14.96 5.12
C ASN A 403 -71.71 14.75 3.79
N ALA A 404 -72.43 14.93 2.69
CA ALA A 404 -71.92 14.77 1.33
C ALA A 404 -70.80 15.76 0.91
N GLU A 405 -70.43 16.74 1.74
CA GLU A 405 -69.27 17.63 1.50
C GLU A 405 -68.02 17.07 2.17
N ALA A 406 -68.09 16.65 3.44
CA ALA A 406 -66.97 16.07 4.14
C ALA A 406 -66.52 14.73 3.52
N ALA A 407 -67.47 13.91 3.03
CA ALA A 407 -67.16 12.69 2.29
C ALA A 407 -66.36 12.97 1.00
N ARG A 408 -66.74 14.01 0.23
CA ARG A 408 -66.01 14.42 -0.99
C ARG A 408 -64.63 15.00 -0.69
N GLN A 409 -64.48 15.73 0.40
CA GLN A 409 -63.18 16.26 0.82
C GLN A 409 -62.21 15.15 1.22
N LEU A 410 -62.71 14.06 1.82
CA LEU A 410 -61.89 12.90 2.15
C LEU A 410 -61.56 12.01 0.96
N GLU A 411 -62.48 11.83 0.02
CA GLU A 411 -62.19 11.19 -1.28
C GLU A 411 -61.11 11.98 -2.06
N GLU A 412 -61.13 13.32 -2.00
CA GLU A 412 -60.05 14.17 -2.54
C GLU A 412 -58.73 14.00 -1.77
N ILE A 413 -58.73 13.95 -0.43
CA ILE A 413 -57.50 13.78 0.37
C ILE A 413 -56.84 12.42 0.09
N ASP A 414 -57.61 11.34 0.13
CA ASP A 414 -57.14 9.98 -0.16
C ASP A 414 -56.54 9.89 -1.57
N LYS A 415 -57.30 10.35 -2.57
CA LYS A 415 -56.88 10.34 -3.98
C LYS A 415 -55.65 11.20 -4.24
N ASN A 416 -55.56 12.41 -3.69
CA ASN A 416 -54.38 13.27 -3.85
C ASN A 416 -53.17 12.70 -3.08
N GLY A 417 -53.38 12.06 -1.93
CA GLY A 417 -52.32 11.36 -1.19
C GLY A 417 -51.76 10.17 -1.96
N ALA A 418 -52.63 9.35 -2.58
CA ALA A 418 -52.23 8.25 -3.44
C ALA A 418 -51.46 8.73 -4.70
N ILE A 419 -51.91 9.82 -5.33
CA ILE A 419 -51.21 10.45 -6.47
C ILE A 419 -49.84 10.99 -6.04
N LEU A 420 -49.71 11.58 -4.85
CA LEU A 420 -48.43 12.03 -4.31
C LEU A 420 -47.49 10.85 -4.03
N LEU A 421 -48.01 9.72 -3.54
CA LEU A 421 -47.24 8.50 -3.28
C LEU A 421 -46.68 7.95 -4.60
N GLU A 422 -47.54 7.84 -5.61
CA GLU A 422 -47.18 7.40 -6.96
C GLU A 422 -46.20 8.38 -7.64
N MET A 423 -46.36 9.70 -7.47
CA MET A 423 -45.40 10.69 -7.99
C MET A 423 -44.03 10.58 -7.32
N VAL A 424 -43.98 10.42 -5.99
CA VAL A 424 -42.75 10.23 -5.23
C VAL A 424 -42.05 8.96 -5.72
N ASP A 425 -42.74 7.82 -5.73
CA ASP A 425 -42.18 6.55 -6.19
C ASP A 425 -41.68 6.62 -7.66
N ASN A 426 -42.44 7.22 -8.58
CA ASN A 426 -42.02 7.40 -9.98
C ASN A 426 -40.77 8.28 -10.15
N VAL A 427 -40.67 9.40 -9.41
CA VAL A 427 -39.49 10.28 -9.46
C VAL A 427 -38.24 9.54 -8.97
N LEU A 428 -38.41 8.71 -7.94
CA LEU A 428 -37.34 7.95 -7.31
C LEU A 428 -36.92 6.72 -8.12
N GLU A 429 -37.86 6.03 -8.76
CA GLU A 429 -37.57 4.96 -9.72
C GLU A 429 -36.84 5.52 -10.95
N CYS A 430 -37.25 6.68 -11.47
CA CYS A 430 -36.54 7.38 -12.54
C CYS A 430 -35.10 7.75 -12.13
N ALA A 431 -34.91 8.27 -10.91
CA ALA A 431 -33.58 8.63 -10.41
C ALA A 431 -32.68 7.39 -10.15
N ARG A 432 -33.26 6.29 -9.66
CA ARG A 432 -32.58 4.97 -9.57
C ARG A 432 -32.17 4.43 -10.94
N ILE A 433 -33.05 4.51 -11.94
CA ILE A 433 -32.75 4.06 -13.31
C ILE A 433 -31.62 4.90 -13.89
N GLN A 434 -31.61 6.23 -13.68
CA GLN A 434 -30.50 7.08 -14.11
C GLN A 434 -29.18 6.66 -13.44
N ALA A 435 -29.17 6.50 -12.12
CA ALA A 435 -27.99 6.05 -11.37
C ALA A 435 -27.47 4.68 -11.82
N GLY A 436 -28.37 3.70 -12.08
CA GLY A 436 -28.02 2.35 -12.51
C GLY A 436 -27.83 2.15 -14.02
N SER A 437 -28.07 3.17 -14.85
CA SER A 437 -27.90 3.07 -16.31
C SER A 437 -26.49 3.41 -16.80
N GLU A 438 -25.63 3.95 -15.93
CA GLU A 438 -24.24 4.30 -16.26
C GLU A 438 -23.25 3.11 -16.10
N THR A 439 -23.72 1.91 -15.73
CA THR A 439 -22.92 0.68 -15.51
C THR A 439 -22.99 -0.36 -16.64
N LEU A 440 -23.22 0.06 -17.90
CA LEU A 440 -23.24 -0.81 -19.10
C LEU A 440 -22.30 -0.34 -20.23
#